data_AF-A0A2A1ZPU8-F1
#
_entry.id   AF-A0A2A1ZPU8-F1
#
_cell.length_a   1.000
_cell.length_b   1.000
_cell.length_c   1.000
_cell.angle_alpha   90.00
_cell.angle_beta   90.00
_cell.angle_gamma   90.00
#
_symmetry.space_group_name_H-M   'P 1'
#
loop_
_entity.id
_entity.type
_entity.pdbx_description
1 polymer ?
#
loop_
_entity_poly.entity_id
_entity_poly.type
_entity_poly.pdbx_seq_one_letter_code
_entity_poly.pdbx_strand_id
1 'polypeptide(L)'
;MLIIMTFVDYHLSIEALRNSGSQLLTMLMVVPPIFILIGLFDVYIPRETMIKLMGEKSGLKGMSLAFLLGAFSAGPTIAAFPIAVVMIKKGAKYSNVLFFLMVWSSLKIPIVFFQITTIGLKFSLIINITMLVVFAIGAIISEKVFTKEEIKLIEEKANNY
;
A
#
# COMPACT_ATOMS: atom_id res chain seq x y z
N MET A 1 -12.33 -12.80 -25.20
CA MET A 1 -10.94 -12.72 -25.71
C MET A 1 -10.29 -14.10 -25.83
N LEU A 2 -10.24 -14.92 -24.76
CA LEU A 2 -9.67 -16.28 -24.81
C LEU A 2 -10.35 -17.23 -25.80
N ILE A 3 -11.69 -17.16 -25.92
CA ILE A 3 -12.45 -17.95 -26.91
C ILE A 3 -12.01 -17.59 -28.33
N ILE A 4 -11.85 -16.29 -28.61
CA ILE A 4 -11.39 -15.79 -29.92
C ILE A 4 -9.95 -16.24 -30.18
N MET A 5 -9.08 -16.14 -29.17
CA MET A 5 -7.69 -16.65 -29.27
C MET A 5 -7.65 -18.15 -29.53
N THR A 6 -8.59 -18.94 -29.02
CA THR A 6 -8.62 -20.40 -29.24
C THR A 6 -8.83 -20.75 -30.71
N PHE A 7 -9.57 -19.90 -31.45
CA PHE A 7 -9.77 -20.04 -32.89
C PHE A 7 -8.62 -19.48 -33.73
N VAL A 8 -7.77 -18.60 -33.17
CA VAL A 8 -6.62 -17.99 -33.87
C VAL A 8 -5.33 -18.78 -33.62
N ASP A 9 -5.05 -19.10 -32.36
CA ASP A 9 -3.90 -19.88 -31.93
C ASP A 9 -4.22 -20.62 -30.60
N TYR A 10 -4.34 -21.94 -30.71
CA TYR A 10 -4.63 -22.81 -29.59
C TYR A 10 -3.49 -22.84 -28.55
N HIS A 11 -2.24 -22.78 -29.00
CA HIS A 11 -1.08 -22.80 -28.10
C HIS A 11 -1.03 -21.53 -27.25
N LEU A 12 -1.25 -20.38 -27.88
CA LEU A 12 -1.27 -19.07 -27.22
C LEU A 12 -2.40 -18.99 -26.18
N SER A 13 -3.52 -19.66 -26.45
CA SER A 13 -4.66 -19.75 -25.52
C SER A 13 -4.35 -20.60 -24.29
N ILE A 14 -3.69 -21.76 -24.45
CA ILE A 14 -3.25 -22.59 -23.34
C ILE A 14 -2.24 -21.85 -22.48
N GLU A 15 -1.28 -21.17 -23.09
CA GLU A 15 -0.25 -20.42 -22.36
C GLU A 15 -0.88 -19.25 -21.57
N ALA A 16 -1.84 -18.54 -22.16
CA ALA A 16 -2.59 -17.50 -21.46
C ALA A 16 -3.40 -18.06 -20.27
N LEU A 17 -4.02 -19.24 -20.43
CA LEU A 17 -4.72 -19.92 -19.33
C LEU A 17 -3.76 -20.33 -18.21
N ARG A 18 -2.60 -20.90 -18.57
CA ARG A 18 -1.58 -21.32 -17.62
C ARG A 18 -1.03 -20.14 -16.84
N ASN A 19 -0.72 -19.04 -17.51
CA ASN A 19 -0.22 -17.83 -16.87
C ASN A 19 -1.28 -17.21 -15.95
N SER A 20 -2.54 -17.22 -16.38
CA SER A 20 -3.66 -16.75 -15.55
C SER A 20 -3.86 -17.64 -14.31
N GLY A 21 -3.82 -18.96 -14.46
CA GLY A 21 -3.88 -19.92 -13.36
C GLY A 21 -2.72 -19.76 -12.38
N SER A 22 -1.50 -19.60 -12.89
CA SER A 22 -0.33 -19.30 -12.06
C SER A 22 -0.49 -17.98 -11.30
N GLN A 23 -1.03 -16.94 -11.94
CA GLN A 23 -1.25 -15.66 -11.29
C GLN A 23 -2.32 -15.74 -10.20
N LEU A 24 -3.39 -16.50 -10.43
CA LEU A 24 -4.40 -16.78 -9.40
C LEU A 24 -3.79 -17.49 -8.21
N LEU A 25 -2.95 -18.51 -8.44
CA LEU A 25 -2.27 -19.23 -7.37
C LEU A 25 -1.31 -18.31 -6.59
N THR A 26 -0.56 -17.45 -7.28
CA THR A 26 0.29 -16.43 -6.66
C THR A 26 -0.52 -15.51 -5.76
N MET A 27 -1.68 -15.02 -6.21
CA MET A 27 -2.56 -14.18 -5.40
C MET A 27 -3.10 -14.91 -4.17
N LEU A 28 -3.44 -16.20 -4.29
CA LEU A 28 -3.90 -17.00 -3.17
C LEU A 28 -2.77 -17.26 -2.16
N MET A 29 -1.55 -17.53 -2.63
CA MET A 29 -0.37 -17.73 -1.78
C MET A 29 0.06 -16.48 -1.02
N VAL A 30 -0.36 -15.28 -1.44
CA VAL A 30 -0.11 -14.03 -0.73
C VAL A 30 -1.01 -13.88 0.51
N VAL A 31 -2.17 -14.55 0.55
CA VAL A 31 -3.15 -14.42 1.65
C VAL A 31 -2.62 -14.91 3.01
N PRO A 32 -2.00 -16.12 3.15
CA PRO A 32 -1.49 -16.57 4.44
C PRO A 32 -0.40 -15.67 5.03
N PRO A 33 0.62 -15.21 4.26
CA PRO A 33 1.59 -14.22 4.74
C PRO A 33 0.93 -12.91 5.21
N ILE A 34 -0.12 -12.44 4.52
CA ILE A 34 -0.87 -11.25 4.95
C ILE A 34 -1.44 -11.45 6.36
N PHE A 35 -2.09 -12.57 6.64
CA PHE A 35 -2.64 -12.84 7.99
C PHE A 35 -1.55 -12.87 9.07
N ILE A 36 -0.40 -13.45 8.77
CA ILE A 36 0.76 -13.45 9.68
C ILE A 36 1.24 -12.02 9.93
N LEU A 37 1.36 -11.20 8.89
CA LEU A 37 1.78 -9.80 9.02
C LEU A 37 0.80 -8.97 9.85
N ILE A 38 -0.51 -9.14 9.64
CA ILE A 38 -1.55 -8.51 10.46
C ILE A 38 -1.36 -8.89 11.93
N GLY A 39 -1.27 -10.18 12.24
CA GLY A 39 -1.11 -10.66 13.61
C GLY A 39 0.19 -10.17 14.26
N LEU A 40 1.31 -10.21 13.53
CA LEU A 40 2.60 -9.70 14.04
C LEU A 40 2.53 -8.20 14.28
N PHE A 41 2.00 -7.41 13.35
CA PHE A 41 1.86 -5.96 13.53
C PHE A 41 0.90 -5.62 14.67
N ASP A 42 -0.16 -6.42 14.83
CA ASP A 42 -1.14 -6.25 15.91
C ASP A 42 -0.57 -6.58 17.30
N VAL A 43 0.27 -7.60 17.41
CA VAL A 43 0.92 -7.95 18.69
C VAL A 43 2.13 -7.06 18.98
N TYR A 44 2.95 -6.76 17.97
CA TYR A 44 4.29 -6.19 18.18
C TYR A 44 4.30 -4.67 18.40
N ILE A 45 3.35 -3.92 17.82
CA ILE A 45 3.35 -2.45 17.90
C ILE A 45 2.24 -1.99 18.84
N PRO A 46 2.52 -1.60 20.10
CA PRO A 46 1.48 -1.15 21.02
C PRO A 46 0.69 0.04 20.47
N ARG A 47 -0.59 0.12 20.84
CA ARG A 47 -1.48 1.21 20.43
C ARG A 47 -0.92 2.57 20.85
N GLU A 48 -0.33 2.65 22.03
CA GLU A 48 0.27 3.86 22.60
C GLU A 48 1.42 4.36 21.71
N THR A 49 2.25 3.44 21.22
CA THR A 49 3.35 3.74 20.30
C THR A 49 2.82 4.24 18.96
N MET A 50 1.76 3.62 18.43
CA MET A 50 1.13 4.04 17.19
C MET A 50 0.54 5.46 17.31
N ILE A 51 -0.22 5.73 18.37
CA ILE A 51 -0.77 7.07 18.63
C ILE A 51 0.35 8.11 18.78
N LYS A 52 1.42 7.76 19.52
CA LYS A 52 2.55 8.67 19.75
C LYS A 52 3.33 9.00 18.46
N LEU A 53 3.55 8.01 17.60
CA LEU A 53 4.40 8.16 16.41
C LEU A 53 3.64 8.54 15.15
N MET A 54 2.40 8.09 15.00
CA MET A 54 1.61 8.25 13.78
C MET A 54 0.20 8.82 14.01
N GLY A 55 -0.22 9.05 15.25
CA GLY A 55 -1.54 9.62 15.57
C GLY A 55 -1.69 11.10 15.21
N GLU A 56 -2.82 11.71 15.58
CA GLU A 56 -3.19 13.08 15.20
C GLU A 56 -2.12 14.15 15.48
N LYS A 57 -1.39 13.99 16.60
CA LYS A 57 -0.35 14.95 17.04
C LYS A 57 1.05 14.65 16.47
N SER A 58 1.19 13.67 15.58
CA SER A 58 2.50 13.23 15.06
C SER A 58 3.13 14.21 14.06
N GLY A 59 2.30 14.99 13.35
CA GLY A 59 2.76 15.94 12.33
C GLY A 59 3.70 15.31 11.32
N LEU A 60 4.82 15.99 11.03
CA LEU A 60 5.85 15.51 10.11
C LEU A 60 6.47 14.17 10.52
N LYS A 61 6.58 13.86 11.83
CA LYS A 61 7.18 12.60 12.29
C LYS A 61 6.36 11.39 11.84
N GLY A 62 5.04 11.49 11.92
CA GLY A 62 4.15 10.41 11.48
C GLY A 62 4.20 10.21 9.97
N MET A 63 4.29 11.30 9.22
CA MET A 63 4.42 11.26 7.78
C MET A 63 5.76 10.67 7.32
N SER A 64 6.87 11.04 7.96
CA SER A 64 8.17 10.43 7.70
C SER A 64 8.17 8.94 8.03
N LEU A 65 7.54 8.53 9.14
CA LEU A 65 7.43 7.12 9.49
C LEU A 65 6.56 6.35 8.48
N ALA A 66 5.43 6.93 8.04
CA ALA A 66 4.59 6.37 6.98
C ALA A 66 5.37 6.19 5.66
N PHE A 67 6.21 7.16 5.28
CA PHE A 67 7.09 7.02 4.13
C PHE A 67 8.07 5.87 4.30
N LEU A 68 8.77 5.79 5.44
CA LEU A 68 9.73 4.71 5.68
C LEU A 68 9.05 3.35 5.66
N LEU A 69 7.94 3.19 6.37
CA LEU A 69 7.17 1.96 6.37
C LEU A 69 6.72 1.60 4.95
N GLY A 70 6.19 2.54 4.17
CA GLY A 70 5.75 2.27 2.79
C GLY A 70 6.91 1.96 1.83
N ALA A 71 8.03 2.69 1.92
CA ALA A 71 9.15 2.58 0.99
C ALA A 71 9.98 1.30 1.20
N PHE A 72 10.15 0.88 2.46
CA PHE A 72 10.85 -0.36 2.82
C PHE A 72 9.99 -1.61 2.73
N SER A 73 8.71 -1.45 2.41
CA SER A 73 7.80 -2.57 2.36
C SER A 73 7.96 -3.43 1.10
N ALA A 74 7.85 -4.73 1.30
CA ALA A 74 7.94 -5.74 0.28
C ALA A 74 6.58 -6.38 0.01
N GLY A 75 6.38 -6.84 -1.21
CA GLY A 75 5.16 -7.56 -1.60
C GLY A 75 4.13 -6.71 -2.35
N PRO A 76 3.02 -7.33 -2.76
CA PRO A 76 1.98 -6.68 -3.56
C PRO A 76 1.25 -5.63 -2.74
N THR A 77 0.71 -4.60 -3.42
CA THR A 77 -0.01 -3.49 -2.77
C THR A 77 -1.22 -3.97 -1.97
N ILE A 78 -1.83 -5.10 -2.36
CA ILE A 78 -2.96 -5.69 -1.62
C ILE A 78 -2.59 -6.05 -0.17
N ALA A 79 -1.32 -6.36 0.11
CA ALA A 79 -0.83 -6.64 1.46
C ALA A 79 -0.72 -5.40 2.35
N ALA A 80 -0.70 -4.20 1.75
CA ALA A 80 -0.62 -2.94 2.49
C ALA A 80 -1.96 -2.59 3.17
N PHE A 81 -3.08 -2.99 2.57
CA PHE A 81 -4.42 -2.63 3.07
C PHE A 81 -4.72 -3.20 4.46
N PRO A 82 -4.43 -4.48 4.75
CA PRO A 82 -4.67 -4.99 6.10
C PRO A 82 -3.77 -4.36 7.15
N ILE A 83 -2.51 -4.03 6.80
CA ILE A 83 -1.62 -3.27 7.69
C ILE A 83 -2.22 -1.88 7.96
N ALA A 84 -2.72 -1.21 6.92
CA ALA A 84 -3.40 0.08 7.06
C ALA A 84 -4.63 0.00 7.98
N VAL A 85 -5.43 -1.07 7.90
CA VAL A 85 -6.56 -1.31 8.82
C VAL A 85 -6.07 -1.39 10.27
N VAL A 86 -5.00 -2.16 10.53
CA VAL A 86 -4.44 -2.26 11.90
C VAL A 86 -3.86 -0.92 12.37
N MET A 87 -3.21 -0.15 11.48
CA MET A 87 -2.72 1.20 11.81
C MET A 87 -3.88 2.11 12.25
N ILE A 88 -4.99 2.11 11.51
CA ILE A 88 -6.20 2.89 11.85
C ILE A 88 -6.79 2.42 13.19
N LYS A 89 -6.97 1.11 13.36
CA LYS A 89 -7.45 0.48 14.62
C LYS A 89 -6.61 0.91 15.83
N LYS A 90 -5.31 1.09 15.61
CA LYS A 90 -4.35 1.55 16.64
C LYS A 90 -4.24 3.07 16.77
N GLY A 91 -5.09 3.85 16.11
CA GLY A 91 -5.16 5.30 16.25
C GLY A 91 -4.10 6.06 15.45
N ALA A 92 -3.59 5.48 14.37
CA ALA A 92 -2.82 6.24 13.39
C ALA A 92 -3.73 7.26 12.69
N LYS A 93 -3.19 8.45 12.45
CA LYS A 93 -3.87 9.50 11.70
C LYS A 93 -4.21 9.01 10.29
N TYR A 94 -5.45 9.19 9.85
CA TYR A 94 -5.92 8.71 8.55
C TYR A 94 -5.03 9.17 7.38
N SER A 95 -4.61 10.44 7.36
CA SER A 95 -3.73 10.96 6.32
C SER A 95 -2.34 10.30 6.29
N ASN A 96 -1.79 9.94 7.44
CA ASN A 96 -0.53 9.19 7.51
C ASN A 96 -0.70 7.79 6.94
N VAL A 97 -1.83 7.13 7.21
CA VAL A 97 -2.14 5.80 6.66
C VAL A 97 -2.36 5.88 5.15
N LEU A 98 -3.08 6.88 4.66
CA LEU A 98 -3.28 7.11 3.23
C LEU A 98 -1.94 7.39 2.53
N PHE A 99 -1.09 8.21 3.14
CA PHE A 99 0.27 8.48 2.64
C PHE A 99 1.11 7.22 2.56
N PHE A 100 1.07 6.38 3.60
CA PHE A 100 1.71 5.07 3.61
C PHE A 100 1.25 4.18 2.44
N LEU A 101 -0.06 4.11 2.16
CA LEU A 101 -0.60 3.33 1.05
C LEU A 101 -0.14 3.86 -0.32
N MET A 102 -0.08 5.18 -0.50
CA MET A 102 0.41 5.79 -1.74
C MET A 102 1.90 5.50 -1.97
N VAL A 103 2.73 5.63 -0.91
CA VAL A 103 4.16 5.32 -0.95
C VAL A 103 4.39 3.84 -1.22
N TRP A 104 3.69 2.95 -0.51
CA TRP A 104 3.77 1.50 -0.76
C TRP A 104 3.40 1.19 -2.21
N SER A 105 2.41 1.85 -2.79
CA SER A 105 1.97 1.54 -4.15
C SER A 105 3.02 1.87 -5.23
N SER A 106 3.78 2.96 -5.05
CA SER A 106 4.52 3.56 -6.18
C SER A 106 6.00 3.91 -5.90
N LEU A 107 6.42 3.99 -4.63
CA LEU A 107 7.75 4.49 -4.22
C LEU A 107 8.56 3.47 -3.42
N LYS A 108 8.33 2.17 -3.61
CA LYS A 108 9.14 1.12 -2.96
C LYS A 108 10.57 1.19 -3.47
N ILE A 109 11.53 0.84 -2.62
CA ILE A 109 12.96 0.79 -2.99
C ILE A 109 13.22 -0.04 -4.27
N PRO A 110 12.66 -1.26 -4.44
CA PRO A 110 12.83 -2.02 -5.68
C PRO A 110 12.29 -1.31 -6.92
N ILE A 111 11.18 -0.57 -6.79
CA ILE A 111 10.57 0.19 -7.89
C ILE A 111 11.49 1.36 -8.26
N VAL A 112 12.06 2.06 -7.28
CA VAL A 112 13.01 3.16 -7.54
C VAL A 112 14.25 2.64 -8.26
N PHE A 113 14.83 1.52 -7.81
CA PHE A 113 15.97 0.92 -8.51
C PHE A 113 15.62 0.52 -9.95
N PHE A 114 14.47 -0.12 -10.15
CA PHE A 114 13.97 -0.46 -11.47
C PHE A 114 13.81 0.76 -12.38
N GLN A 115 13.32 1.89 -11.85
CA GLN A 115 13.26 3.15 -12.59
C GLN A 115 14.66 3.65 -12.95
N ILE A 116 15.60 3.68 -12.01
CA ILE A 116 16.97 4.14 -12.27
C ILE A 116 17.63 3.31 -13.37
N THR A 117 17.46 1.98 -13.37
CA THR A 117 18.06 1.10 -14.38
C THR A 117 17.39 1.19 -15.74
N THR A 118 16.09 1.52 -15.79
CA THR A 118 15.31 1.49 -17.04
C THR A 118 15.29 2.84 -17.76
N ILE A 119 15.16 3.93 -17.01
CA ILE A 119 14.96 5.30 -17.54
C ILE A 119 16.03 6.30 -17.09
N GLY A 120 17.00 5.85 -16.28
CA GLY A 120 18.12 6.67 -15.81
C GLY A 120 17.83 7.48 -14.54
N LEU A 121 18.89 7.83 -13.82
CA LEU A 121 18.81 8.48 -12.51
C LEU A 121 18.08 9.84 -12.56
N LYS A 122 18.37 10.68 -13.55
CA LYS A 122 17.81 12.04 -13.63
C LYS A 122 16.28 12.01 -13.75
N PHE A 123 15.75 11.18 -14.65
CA PHE A 123 14.30 11.08 -14.86
C PHE A 123 13.61 10.35 -13.70
N SER A 124 14.26 9.31 -13.16
CA SER A 124 13.80 8.64 -11.94
C SER A 124 13.63 9.62 -10.78
N LEU A 125 14.64 10.46 -10.48
CA LEU A 125 14.55 11.42 -9.38
C LEU A 125 13.40 12.41 -9.57
N ILE A 126 13.19 12.92 -10.79
CA ILE A 126 12.07 13.81 -11.10
C ILE A 126 10.74 13.13 -10.78
N ILE A 127 10.52 11.91 -11.29
CA ILE A 127 9.28 11.15 -11.03
C ILE A 127 9.07 10.93 -9.53
N ASN A 128 10.07 10.43 -8.82
CA ASN A 128 9.92 10.05 -7.42
C ASN A 128 9.70 11.28 -6.52
N ILE A 129 10.40 12.39 -6.78
CA ILE A 129 10.18 13.64 -6.04
C ILE A 129 8.79 14.21 -6.33
N THR A 130 8.38 14.26 -7.60
CA THR A 130 7.04 14.72 -7.97
C THR A 130 5.95 13.85 -7.32
N MET A 131 6.09 12.52 -7.36
CA MET A 131 5.16 11.60 -6.70
C MET A 131 5.12 11.85 -5.19
N LEU A 132 6.27 12.00 -4.53
CA LEU A 132 6.33 12.24 -3.10
C LEU A 132 5.59 13.53 -2.71
N VAL A 133 5.79 14.61 -3.47
CA VAL A 133 5.08 15.89 -3.26
C VAL A 133 3.58 15.72 -3.48
N VAL A 134 3.16 15.08 -4.57
CA VAL A 134 1.74 14.84 -4.88
C VAL A 134 1.08 13.99 -3.78
N PHE A 135 1.75 12.93 -3.32
CA PHE A 135 1.24 12.07 -2.25
C PHE A 135 1.15 12.83 -0.93
N ALA A 136 2.13 13.67 -0.63
CA ALA A 136 2.10 14.46 0.60
C ALA A 136 0.94 15.47 0.60
N ILE A 137 0.77 16.18 -0.52
CA ILE A 137 -0.35 17.10 -0.71
C ILE A 137 -1.68 16.35 -0.66
N GLY A 138 -1.80 15.22 -1.37
CA GLY A 138 -3.02 14.39 -1.37
C GLY A 138 -3.41 13.90 0.02
N ALA A 139 -2.42 13.47 0.82
CA ALA A 139 -2.64 13.08 2.21
C ALA A 139 -3.15 14.23 3.06
N ILE A 140 -2.56 15.43 2.95
CA ILE A 140 -2.99 16.62 3.69
C ILE A 140 -4.38 17.09 3.24
N ILE A 141 -4.66 17.08 1.94
CA ILE A 141 -5.96 17.44 1.38
C ILE A 141 -7.04 16.47 1.84
N SER A 142 -6.73 15.18 1.97
CA SER A 142 -7.69 14.17 2.42
C SER A 142 -8.33 14.52 3.76
N GLU A 143 -7.61 15.16 4.69
CA GLU A 143 -8.16 15.60 5.97
C GLU A 143 -9.24 16.68 5.85
N LYS A 144 -9.19 17.46 4.76
CA LYS A 144 -10.17 18.51 4.49
C LYS A 144 -11.34 18.01 3.65
N VAL A 145 -11.11 16.99 2.83
CA VAL A 145 -12.11 16.41 1.95
C VAL A 145 -13.02 15.45 2.72
N PHE A 146 -12.46 14.62 3.60
CA PHE A 146 -13.24 13.70 4.42
C PHE A 146 -13.76 14.39 5.67
N THR A 147 -15.06 14.23 5.92
CA THR A 147 -15.69 14.68 7.16
C THR A 147 -15.24 13.82 8.34
N LYS A 148 -15.32 14.39 9.55
CA LYS A 148 -15.00 13.64 10.78
C LYS A 148 -15.90 12.41 10.96
N GLU A 149 -17.12 12.46 10.44
CA GLU A 149 -18.08 11.36 10.48
C GLU A 149 -17.66 10.21 9.56
N GLU A 150 -17.21 10.50 8.34
CA GLU A 150 -16.68 9.49 7.41
C GLU A 150 -15.42 8.83 7.96
N ILE A 151 -14.50 9.59 8.55
CA ILE A 151 -13.29 9.04 9.16
C ILE A 151 -13.65 8.13 10.34
N LYS A 152 -14.59 8.56 11.22
CA LYS A 152 -15.10 7.71 12.31
C LYS A 152 -15.74 6.42 11.79
N LEU A 153 -16.51 6.50 10.71
CA LEU A 153 -17.09 5.31 10.10
C LEU A 153 -16.02 4.33 9.60
N ILE A 154 -14.92 4.84 9.05
CA ILE A 154 -13.77 4.02 8.64
C ILE A 154 -13.09 3.38 9.86
N GLU A 155 -12.91 4.13 10.94
CA GLU A 155 -12.37 3.61 12.20
C GLU A 155 -13.25 2.52 12.83
N GLU A 156 -14.57 2.72 12.85
CA GLU A 156 -15.53 1.72 13.32
C GLU A 156 -15.49 0.45 12.48
N LYS A 157 -15.44 0.58 11.15
CA LYS A 157 -15.25 -0.57 10.26
C LYS A 157 -13.95 -1.29 10.55
N ALA A 158 -12.84 -0.56 10.75
CA ALA A 158 -11.55 -1.14 11.07
C ALA A 158 -11.54 -1.90 12.41
N ASN A 159 -12.33 -1.48 13.39
CA ASN A 159 -12.46 -2.17 14.68
C ASN A 159 -13.25 -3.49 14.58
N ASN A 160 -14.16 -3.59 13.60
CA ASN A 160 -15.00 -4.76 13.36
C ASN A 160 -14.33 -5.84 12.49
N TYR A 161 -13.13 -5.57 11.97
CA TYR A 161 -12.23 -6.53 11.32
C TYR A 161 -11.09 -6.96 12.26
#